data_AF-A0AAW8U2T1-F1
#
_entry.id   AF-A0AAW8U2T1-F1
#
_cell.length_a   1.000
_cell.length_b   1.000
_cell.length_c   1.000
_cell.angle_alpha   90.00
_cell.angle_beta   90.00
_cell.angle_gamma   90.00
#
_symmetry.space_group_name_H-M   'P 1'
#
loop_
_entity.id
_entity.type
_entity.pdbx_description
1 polymer ?
#
loop_
_entity_poly.entity_id
_entity_poly.type
_entity_poly.pdbx_seq_one_letter_code
_entity_poly.pdbx_strand_id
1 'polypeptide(L)'
;MGQGQWQVIKENFGEKEYLDGNYYRLRQKADDEYELTILKGGVCGEPIYHPRILLKETGNLLTPISLYDNYETPVVSLRYEDDPERLTEALQNVMQQFISAKEL
;
A
#
# COMPACT_ATOMS: atom_id res chain seq x y z
N MET A 1 8.75 5.25 13.48
CA MET A 1 8.30 3.91 13.92
C MET A 1 7.56 3.28 12.74
N GLY A 2 8.15 2.29 12.07
CA GLY A 2 7.58 1.73 10.83
C GLY A 2 8.38 0.56 10.23
N GLN A 3 9.65 0.39 10.64
CA GLN A 3 10.53 -0.67 10.14
C GLN A 3 10.06 -2.07 10.54
N GLY A 4 9.62 -2.28 11.79
CA GLY A 4 9.11 -3.59 12.22
C GLY A 4 7.82 -3.99 11.50
N GLN A 5 6.93 -3.02 11.26
CA GLN A 5 5.67 -3.26 10.55
C GLN A 5 5.91 -3.64 9.10
N TRP A 6 6.85 -2.97 8.43
CA TRP A 6 7.19 -3.28 7.05
C TRP A 6 7.78 -4.69 6.88
N GLN A 7 8.68 -5.10 7.77
CA GLN A 7 9.23 -6.46 7.77
C GLN A 7 8.12 -7.51 7.92
N VAL A 8 7.22 -7.31 8.89
CA VAL A 8 6.08 -8.19 9.14
C VAL A 8 5.18 -8.29 7.90
N ILE A 9 4.89 -7.15 7.24
CA ILE A 9 4.10 -7.14 6.01
C ILE A 9 4.81 -7.94 4.90
N LYS A 10 6.12 -7.74 4.71
CA LYS A 10 6.91 -8.49 3.71
C LYS A 10 6.90 -10.00 3.93
N GLU A 11 6.97 -10.44 5.19
CA GLU A 11 7.00 -11.87 5.52
C GLU A 11 5.63 -12.53 5.42
N ASN A 12 4.55 -11.75 5.58
CA ASN A 12 3.19 -12.30 5.65
C ASN A 12 2.36 -12.06 4.39
N PHE A 13 2.73 -11.14 3.49
CA PHE A 13 1.91 -10.81 2.31
C PHE A 13 2.57 -11.20 0.99
N GLY A 14 1.74 -11.74 0.09
CA GLY A 14 2.15 -12.14 -1.26
C GLY A 14 1.49 -11.34 -2.38
N GLU A 15 1.52 -11.91 -3.59
CA GLU A 15 1.10 -11.22 -4.82
C GLU A 15 -0.38 -10.84 -4.88
N LYS A 16 -1.28 -11.56 -4.19
CA LYS A 16 -2.70 -11.23 -4.06
C LYS A 16 -3.35 -12.16 -3.03
N GLU A 17 -3.99 -11.58 -2.03
CA GLU A 17 -4.70 -12.31 -0.98
C GLU A 17 -6.04 -11.62 -0.72
N TYR A 18 -7.11 -12.40 -0.54
CA TYR A 18 -8.43 -11.85 -0.23
C TYR A 18 -8.65 -11.91 1.28
N LEU A 19 -8.78 -10.75 1.92
CA LEU A 19 -8.92 -10.59 3.36
C LEU A 19 -9.96 -9.51 3.64
N ASP A 20 -10.89 -9.78 4.54
CA ASP A 20 -11.87 -8.81 5.03
C ASP A 20 -12.59 -8.01 3.92
N GLY A 21 -13.06 -8.70 2.87
CA GLY A 21 -13.79 -8.06 1.77
C GLY A 21 -12.92 -7.29 0.75
N ASN A 22 -11.60 -7.25 0.95
CA ASN A 22 -10.65 -6.55 0.08
C ASN A 22 -9.56 -7.51 -0.42
N TYR A 23 -8.88 -7.16 -1.52
CA TYR A 23 -7.68 -7.87 -1.94
C TYR A 23 -6.44 -7.08 -1.54
N TYR A 24 -5.61 -7.67 -0.70
CA TYR A 24 -4.32 -7.14 -0.32
C TYR A 24 -3.26 -7.74 -1.24
N ARG A 25 -2.39 -6.88 -1.76
CA ARG A 25 -1.31 -7.26 -2.67
C ARG A 25 -0.03 -6.54 -2.29
N LEU A 26 1.01 -7.34 -2.11
CA LEU A 26 2.38 -6.87 -2.03
C LEU A 26 3.14 -7.40 -3.25
N ARG A 27 3.76 -6.50 -4.01
CA ARG A 27 4.57 -6.88 -5.18
C ARG A 27 5.90 -6.16 -5.18
N GLN A 28 6.98 -6.92 -5.34
CA GLN A 28 8.30 -6.34 -5.65
C GLN A 28 8.36 -5.97 -7.14
N LYS A 29 8.69 -4.72 -7.44
CA LYS A 29 8.85 -4.19 -8.82
C LYS A 29 10.31 -4.24 -9.28
N ALA A 30 11.23 -3.93 -8.38
CA ALA A 30 12.68 -3.96 -8.56
C ALA A 30 13.34 -4.34 -7.23
N ASP A 31 14.68 -4.49 -7.20
CA ASP A 31 15.43 -4.86 -6.00
C ASP A 31 15.02 -4.05 -4.75
N ASP A 32 14.87 -2.73 -4.90
CA ASP A 32 14.59 -1.78 -3.83
C ASP A 32 13.16 -1.22 -3.88
N GLU A 33 12.32 -1.65 -4.83
CA GLU A 33 11.01 -1.03 -5.09
C GLU A 33 9.87 -2.01 -4.86
N TYR A 34 8.87 -1.55 -4.10
CA TYR A 34 7.72 -2.33 -3.70
C TYR A 34 6.42 -1.60 -4.02
N GLU A 35 5.38 -2.38 -4.26
CA GLU A 35 4.03 -1.93 -4.53
C GLU A 35 3.09 -2.57 -3.51
N LEU A 36 2.57 -1.75 -2.60
CA LEU A 36 1.50 -2.11 -1.68
C LEU A 36 0.18 -1.68 -2.31
N THR A 37 -0.75 -2.61 -2.45
CA THR A 37 -2.02 -2.35 -3.11
C THR A 37 -3.15 -3.02 -2.35
N ILE A 38 -4.19 -2.24 -2.06
CA ILE A 38 -5.47 -2.76 -1.61
C ILE A 38 -6.45 -2.58 -2.78
N LEU A 39 -7.12 -3.66 -3.18
CA LEU A 39 -8.14 -3.62 -4.23
C LEU A 39 -9.51 -3.90 -3.63
N LYS A 40 -10.47 -3.08 -4.00
CA LYS A 40 -11.88 -3.32 -3.77
C LYS A 40 -12.51 -3.96 -5.01
N GLY A 41 -13.45 -4.87 -4.78
CA GLY A 41 -14.33 -5.34 -5.85
C GLY A 41 -15.34 -4.25 -6.18
N GLY A 42 -15.29 -3.72 -7.41
CA GLY A 42 -16.32 -2.81 -7.91
C GLY A 42 -17.64 -3.52 -8.16
N VAL A 43 -18.70 -2.73 -8.36
CA VAL A 43 -20.08 -3.22 -8.58
C VAL A 43 -20.19 -4.18 -9.78
N CYS A 44 -19.28 -4.06 -10.75
CA CYS A 44 -19.18 -4.92 -11.93
C CYS A 44 -18.00 -5.91 -11.91
N GLY A 45 -17.36 -6.13 -10.74
CA GLY A 45 -16.20 -7.01 -10.62
C GLY A 45 -14.88 -6.41 -11.12
N GLU A 46 -14.86 -5.11 -11.42
CA GLU A 46 -13.64 -4.38 -11.74
C GLU A 46 -12.75 -4.19 -10.49
N PRO A 47 -11.43 -4.33 -10.59
CA PRO A 47 -10.52 -4.04 -9.48
C PRO A 47 -10.37 -2.53 -9.32
N ILE A 48 -10.85 -1.99 -8.19
CA ILE A 48 -10.68 -0.58 -7.83
C ILE A 48 -9.53 -0.46 -6.84
N TYR A 49 -8.55 0.41 -7.12
CA TYR A 49 -7.43 0.66 -6.23
C TYR A 49 -7.86 1.54 -5.05
N HIS A 50 -7.66 1.04 -3.83
CA HIS A 50 -8.02 1.75 -2.61
C HIS A 50 -7.13 1.45 -1.40
N PRO A 51 -5.88 1.97 -1.33
CA PRO A 51 -5.13 2.65 -2.39
C PRO A 51 -4.01 1.74 -2.96
N ARG A 52 -3.31 2.24 -3.98
CA ARG A 52 -2.04 1.69 -4.49
C ARG A 52 -0.89 2.64 -4.14
N ILE A 53 0.10 2.15 -3.41
CA ILE A 53 1.28 2.91 -3.00
C ILE A 53 2.54 2.25 -3.57
N LEU A 54 3.38 3.04 -4.24
CA LEU A 54 4.74 2.65 -4.61
C LEU A 54 5.70 3.11 -3.52
N LEU A 55 6.67 2.27 -3.23
CA LEU A 55 7.60 2.40 -2.13
C LEU A 55 9.01 2.07 -2.59
N LYS A 56 9.98 2.71 -1.94
CA LYS A 56 11.40 2.44 -2.09
C LYS A 56 12.02 2.11 -0.74
N GLU A 57 12.70 0.98 -0.64
CA GLU A 57 13.35 0.49 0.58
C GLU A 57 14.86 0.71 0.51
N THR A 58 15.35 1.92 0.76
CA THR A 58 16.79 2.17 0.71
C THR A 58 17.44 1.83 2.06
N GLY A 59 18.05 0.63 2.13
CA GLY A 59 18.68 0.11 3.33
C GLY A 59 17.65 -0.19 4.43
N ASN A 60 17.62 0.62 5.48
CA ASN A 60 16.63 0.49 6.57
C ASN A 60 15.49 1.52 6.46
N LEU A 61 15.40 2.29 5.37
CA LEU A 61 14.43 3.36 5.22
C LEU A 61 13.42 3.03 4.13
N LEU A 62 12.15 2.89 4.53
CA LEU A 62 11.03 2.78 3.62
C LEU A 62 10.51 4.19 3.30
N THR A 63 10.58 4.58 2.03
CA THR A 63 10.14 5.89 1.53
C THR A 63 9.03 5.69 0.50
N PRO A 64 7.85 6.31 0.67
CA PRO A 64 6.83 6.25 -0.37
C PRO A 64 7.22 7.12 -1.57
N ILE A 65 6.96 6.63 -2.77
CA ILE A 65 7.22 7.31 -4.05
C ILE A 65 5.95 8.01 -4.52
N SER A 66 4.83 7.28 -4.54
CA SER A 66 3.55 7.78 -5.04
C SER A 66 2.37 6.99 -4.49
N LEU A 67 1.21 7.63 -4.42
CA LEU A 67 -0.08 7.01 -4.11
C LEU A 67 -1.08 7.27 -5.23
N TYR A 68 -1.88 6.25 -5.51
CA TYR A 68 -3.03 6.33 -6.41
C TYR A 68 -4.23 5.64 -5.77
N ASP A 69 -5.32 6.37 -5.61
CA ASP A 69 -6.61 5.88 -5.13
C ASP A 69 -7.71 6.36 -6.09
N ASN A 70 -8.37 5.42 -6.75
CA ASN A 70 -9.48 5.72 -7.66
C ASN A 70 -10.84 5.28 -7.10
N TYR A 71 -10.90 4.94 -5.82
CA TYR A 71 -12.14 4.69 -5.09
C TYR A 71 -12.64 5.97 -4.42
N GLU A 72 -11.74 6.81 -3.92
CA GLU A 72 -12.07 8.13 -3.39
C GLU A 72 -12.50 9.11 -4.49
N THR A 73 -13.41 10.03 -4.16
CA THR A 73 -13.86 11.10 -5.06
C THR A 73 -13.67 12.45 -4.37
N PRO A 74 -12.79 13.34 -4.90
CA PRO A 74 -12.01 13.19 -6.14
C PRO A 74 -10.91 12.13 -6.03
N VAL A 75 -10.49 11.58 -7.18
CA VAL A 75 -9.37 10.61 -7.29
C VAL A 75 -8.13 11.20 -6.63
N VAL A 76 -7.50 10.42 -5.75
CA VAL A 76 -6.28 10.84 -5.06
C VAL A 76 -5.08 10.33 -5.84
N SER A 77 -4.29 11.26 -6.37
CA SER A 77 -2.98 10.96 -6.93
C SER A 77 -1.96 11.88 -6.29
N LEU A 78 -1.02 11.29 -5.56
CA LEU A 78 0.02 12.00 -4.83
C LEU A 78 1.38 11.47 -5.26
N ARG A 79 2.36 12.37 -5.36
CA ARG A 79 3.77 12.02 -5.45
C ARG A 79 4.50 12.59 -4.25
N TYR A 80 5.57 11.93 -3.86
CA TYR A 80 6.36 12.34 -2.70
C TYR A 80 6.90 13.77 -2.84
N GLU A 81 7.21 14.20 -4.07
CA GLU A 81 7.71 15.54 -4.37
C GLU A 81 6.67 16.65 -4.16
N ASP A 82 5.38 16.31 -4.30
CA ASP A 82 4.29 17.28 -4.16
C ASP A 82 3.87 17.45 -2.69
N ASP A 83 3.72 16.33 -1.96
CA ASP A 83 3.20 16.33 -0.59
C ASP A 83 3.73 15.13 0.23
N PRO A 84 4.98 15.20 0.72
CA PRO A 84 5.66 14.06 1.36
C PRO A 84 5.02 13.69 2.71
N GLU A 85 4.48 14.66 3.44
CA GLU A 85 3.83 14.45 4.73
C GLU A 85 2.55 13.64 4.54
N ARG A 86 1.65 14.10 3.66
CA ARG A 86 0.40 13.40 3.37
C ARG A 86 0.62 12.00 2.81
N LEU A 87 1.65 11.82 1.97
CA LEU A 87 1.98 10.52 1.42
C LEU A 87 2.54 9.57 2.48
N THR A 88 3.31 10.09 3.44
CA THR A 88 3.83 9.31 4.57
C THR A 88 2.70 8.88 5.51
N GLU A 89 1.75 9.77 5.80
CA GLU A 89 0.55 9.43 6.58
C GLU A 89 -0.30 8.37 5.88
N ALA A 90 -0.50 8.50 4.56
CA ALA A 90 -1.23 7.51 3.79
C ALA A 90 -0.53 6.14 3.79
N LEU A 91 0.81 6.10 3.68
CA LEU A 91 1.58 4.88 3.83
C LEU A 91 1.35 4.22 5.20
N GLN A 92 1.41 5.00 6.29
CA GLN A 92 1.16 4.47 7.63
C GLN A 92 -0.23 3.86 7.76
N ASN A 93 -1.26 4.54 7.24
CA ASN A 93 -2.63 4.02 7.23
C ASN A 93 -2.77 2.72 6.42
N VAL A 94 -2.10 2.61 5.27
CA VAL A 94 -2.10 1.37 4.49
C VAL A 94 -1.37 0.25 5.22
N MET A 95 -0.18 0.51 5.77
CA MET A 95 0.54 -0.50 6.55
C MET A 95 -0.30 -0.99 7.74
N GLN A 96 -0.99 -0.08 8.44
CA GLN A 96 -1.94 -0.46 9.48
C GLN A 96 -3.06 -1.37 8.97
N GLN A 97 -3.69 -1.05 7.84
CA GLN A 97 -4.71 -1.92 7.24
C GLN A 97 -4.18 -3.32 6.91
N PHE A 98 -2.96 -3.43 6.37
CA PHE A 98 -2.33 -4.73 6.12
C PHE A 98 -2.13 -5.51 7.42
N ILE A 99 -1.59 -4.87 8.46
CA ILE A 99 -1.38 -5.51 9.76
C ILE A 99 -2.72 -5.96 10.37
N SER A 100 -3.73 -5.08 10.40
CA SER A 100 -5.05 -5.38 10.94
C SER A 100 -5.79 -6.47 10.15
N ALA A 101 -5.61 -6.56 8.83
CA ALA A 101 -6.26 -7.57 7.99
C ALA A 101 -5.83 -9.01 8.32
N LYS A 102 -4.68 -9.19 8.98
CA LYS A 102 -4.16 -10.49 9.45
C LYS A 102 -3.96 -10.56 10.97
N GLU A 103 -4.39 -9.53 11.71
CA GLU A 103 -4.19 -9.40 13.17
C GLU A 103 -2.72 -9.60 13.61
N LEU A 104 -1.78 -8.99 12.86
CA LEU A 104 -0.32 -9.13 13.06
C LEU A 104 0.29 -8.17 14.10
#